data_AF-A0A843FBY6-F1
#
_entry.id   AF-A0A843FBY6-F1
#
_cell.length_a   1.000
_cell.length_b   1.000
_cell.length_c   1.000
_cell.angle_alpha   90.00
_cell.angle_beta   90.00
_cell.angle_gamma   90.00
#
_symmetry.space_group_name_H-M   'P 1'
#
loop_
_entity.id
_entity.type
_entity.pdbx_description
1 polymer ?
#
loop_
_entity_poly.entity_id
_entity_poly.type
_entity_poly.pdbx_seq_one_letter_code
_entity_poly.pdbx_strand_id
1 'polypeptide(L)'
;MTSEIPVKVEEAGLVEWYQTLSDLDRVKLRKYIDKVDSASKFAFFISLIRAALADENYRFGVSLCIATSPMAFNAYERFLINEEFIEALVGREMYEDAKNVCNINLQLFETVRDVLAQDNGGNIPERLVFRNRFIDIIVGVEYQYDLAFEMLDKYNKMGILSDEDLEYRRNGIKTHRLQRTFDGVY
;
A
#
# COMPACT_ATOMS: atom_id res chain seq x y z
N MET A 1 4.09 6.21 34.96
CA MET A 1 2.73 5.64 34.85
C MET A 1 2.81 4.49 33.88
N THR A 2 2.63 3.26 34.34
CA THR A 2 2.48 2.09 33.47
C THR A 2 1.24 2.34 32.62
N SER A 3 1.47 2.62 31.33
CA SER A 3 0.39 2.73 30.34
C SER A 3 -0.36 1.41 30.33
N GLU A 4 -1.57 1.40 30.89
CA GLU A 4 -2.50 0.27 30.78
C GLU A 4 -2.60 -0.18 29.32
N ILE A 5 -2.47 -1.50 29.09
CA ILE A 5 -2.49 -2.08 27.77
C ILE A 5 -3.93 -2.01 27.27
N PRO A 6 -4.21 -1.47 26.07
CA PRO A 6 -5.58 -1.41 25.57
C PRO A 6 -6.16 -2.81 25.37
N VAL A 7 -7.42 -3.03 25.78
CA VAL A 7 -8.10 -4.34 25.69
C VAL A 7 -7.99 -4.95 24.29
N LYS A 8 -8.18 -4.16 23.23
CA LYS A 8 -8.07 -4.63 21.84
C LYS A 8 -6.68 -5.16 21.46
N VAL A 9 -5.62 -4.66 22.10
CA VAL A 9 -4.24 -5.17 21.92
C VAL A 9 -4.11 -6.54 22.56
N GLU A 10 -4.73 -6.74 23.73
CA GLU A 10 -4.73 -8.03 24.43
C GLU A 10 -5.52 -9.07 23.66
N GLU A 11 -6.74 -8.71 23.21
CA GLU A 11 -7.62 -9.56 22.39
C GLU A 11 -6.94 -10.04 21.11
N ALA A 12 -6.18 -9.16 20.44
CA ALA A 12 -5.44 -9.52 19.23
C ALA A 12 -4.14 -10.31 19.52
N GLY A 13 -3.77 -10.53 20.79
CA GLY A 13 -2.54 -11.21 21.19
C GLY A 13 -1.26 -10.44 20.82
N LEU A 14 -1.30 -9.11 20.95
CA LEU A 14 -0.23 -8.18 20.53
C LEU A 14 0.46 -7.46 21.71
N VAL A 15 0.34 -8.01 22.93
CA VAL A 15 0.92 -7.45 24.16
C VAL A 15 2.43 -7.23 24.02
N GLU A 16 3.17 -8.22 23.55
CA GLU A 16 4.64 -8.12 23.41
C GLU A 16 5.04 -7.02 22.43
N TRP A 17 4.38 -6.96 21.27
CA TRP A 17 4.60 -5.89 20.30
C TRP A 17 4.29 -4.51 20.90
N TYR A 18 3.18 -4.36 21.60
CA TYR A 18 2.79 -3.10 22.23
C TYR A 18 3.82 -2.60 23.26
N GLN A 19 4.44 -3.52 23.98
CA GLN A 19 5.49 -3.21 24.95
C GLN A 19 6.74 -2.63 24.28
N THR A 20 7.02 -2.98 23.01
CA THR A 20 8.13 -2.40 22.24
C THR A 20 7.88 -0.98 21.72
N LEU A 21 6.62 -0.52 21.74
CA LEU A 21 6.28 0.80 21.21
C LEU A 21 6.85 1.93 22.08
N SER A 22 7.31 2.98 21.41
CA SER A 22 7.64 4.24 22.06
C SER A 22 6.38 4.88 22.68
N ASP A 23 6.54 5.73 23.70
CA ASP A 23 5.40 6.43 24.30
C ASP A 23 4.63 7.28 23.26
N LEU A 24 5.34 7.88 22.30
CA LEU A 24 4.74 8.62 21.20
C LEU A 24 3.85 7.71 20.33
N ASP A 25 4.32 6.52 20.00
CA ASP A 25 3.55 5.58 19.17
C ASP A 25 2.39 4.94 19.95
N ARG A 26 2.52 4.77 21.27
CA ARG A 26 1.39 4.38 22.13
C ARG A 26 0.31 5.45 22.15
N VAL A 27 0.68 6.74 22.21
CA VAL A 27 -0.28 7.86 22.11
C VAL A 27 -0.99 7.85 20.77
N LYS A 28 -0.26 7.65 19.66
CA LYS A 28 -0.86 7.54 18.32
C LYS A 28 -1.80 6.34 18.22
N LEU A 29 -1.38 5.17 18.70
CA LEU A 29 -2.23 3.98 18.72
C LEU A 29 -3.54 4.23 19.46
N ARG A 30 -3.48 4.86 20.64
CA ARG A 30 -4.67 5.21 21.43
C ARG A 30 -5.66 6.10 20.67
N LYS A 31 -5.18 7.00 19.79
CA LYS A 31 -6.05 7.83 18.94
C LYS A 31 -6.94 6.99 18.00
N TYR A 32 -6.47 5.81 17.58
CA TYR A 32 -7.13 4.98 16.58
C TYR A 32 -7.78 3.72 17.15
N ILE A 33 -7.52 3.38 18.41
CA ILE A 33 -7.86 2.08 18.99
C ILE A 33 -9.35 1.74 18.87
N ASP A 34 -10.23 2.73 18.97
CA ASP A 34 -11.68 2.52 18.86
C ASP A 34 -12.10 2.06 17.47
N LYS A 35 -11.32 2.38 16.42
CA LYS A 35 -11.56 1.97 15.03
C LYS A 35 -10.96 0.61 14.68
N VAL A 36 -10.18 0.01 15.58
CA VAL A 36 -9.43 -1.23 15.31
C VAL A 36 -10.32 -2.47 15.50
N ASP A 37 -10.18 -3.44 14.60
CA ASP A 37 -10.74 -4.79 14.73
C ASP A 37 -9.72 -5.70 15.45
N SER A 38 -10.09 -6.27 16.59
CA SER A 38 -9.22 -7.14 17.40
C SER A 38 -9.41 -8.64 17.14
N ALA A 39 -10.20 -9.04 16.14
CA ALA A 39 -10.49 -10.46 15.85
C ALA A 39 -9.24 -11.29 15.51
N SER A 40 -8.19 -10.68 14.98
CA SER A 40 -6.90 -11.32 14.71
C SER A 40 -5.76 -10.28 14.66
N LYS A 41 -4.51 -10.76 14.68
CA LYS A 41 -3.33 -9.88 14.47
C LYS A 41 -3.42 -9.14 13.14
N PHE A 42 -3.82 -9.83 12.07
CA PHE A 42 -3.98 -9.22 10.76
C PHE A 42 -5.08 -8.14 10.78
N ALA A 43 -6.27 -8.48 11.29
CA ALA A 43 -7.39 -7.55 11.40
C ALA A 43 -7.02 -6.29 12.20
N PHE A 44 -6.24 -6.48 13.28
CA PHE A 44 -5.74 -5.39 14.11
C PHE A 44 -4.83 -4.44 13.32
N PHE A 45 -3.79 -4.98 12.66
CA PHE A 45 -2.85 -4.15 11.93
C PHE A 45 -3.49 -3.47 10.73
N ILE A 46 -4.27 -4.19 9.91
CA ILE A 46 -4.84 -3.60 8.69
C ILE A 46 -5.84 -2.48 9.01
N SER A 47 -6.67 -2.66 10.05
CA SER A 47 -7.60 -1.61 10.48
C SER A 47 -6.88 -0.40 11.08
N LEU A 48 -5.84 -0.63 11.90
CA LEU A 48 -5.03 0.44 12.48
C LEU A 48 -4.24 1.22 11.42
N ILE A 49 -3.64 0.52 10.46
CA ILE A 49 -2.92 1.14 9.33
C ILE A 49 -3.88 2.00 8.52
N ARG A 50 -5.02 1.45 8.08
CA ARG A 50 -6.04 2.20 7.31
C ARG A 50 -6.55 3.43 8.06
N ALA A 51 -6.79 3.30 9.37
CA ALA A 51 -7.20 4.42 10.21
C ALA A 51 -6.12 5.52 10.29
N ALA A 52 -4.84 5.14 10.34
CA ALA A 52 -3.73 6.10 10.32
C ALA A 52 -3.58 6.78 8.96
N LEU A 53 -3.73 6.04 7.85
CA LEU A 53 -3.62 6.58 6.49
C LEU A 53 -4.79 7.49 6.13
N ALA A 54 -6.01 7.17 6.58
CA ALA A 54 -7.17 8.05 6.41
C ALA A 54 -7.00 9.42 7.09
N ASP A 55 -6.16 9.50 8.12
CA ASP A 55 -5.77 10.72 8.83
C ASP A 55 -4.44 11.31 8.31
N GLU A 56 -3.95 10.83 7.16
CA GLU A 56 -2.67 11.21 6.54
C GLU A 56 -1.45 11.06 7.47
N ASN A 57 -1.53 10.20 8.49
CA ASN A 57 -0.45 9.92 9.41
C ASN A 57 0.51 8.88 8.82
N TYR A 58 1.05 9.17 7.64
CA TYR A 58 1.87 8.26 6.86
C TYR A 58 3.11 7.78 7.61
N ARG A 59 3.69 8.62 8.48
CA ARG A 59 4.82 8.22 9.34
C ARG A 59 4.46 7.07 10.25
N PHE A 60 3.29 7.13 10.88
CA PHE A 60 2.82 6.05 11.74
C PHE A 60 2.42 4.82 10.92
N GLY A 61 1.76 5.02 9.78
CA GLY A 61 1.44 3.95 8.82
C GLY A 61 2.68 3.14 8.40
N VAL A 62 3.77 3.82 8.02
CA VAL A 62 5.07 3.18 7.71
C VAL A 62 5.59 2.37 8.89
N SER A 63 5.61 2.93 10.10
CA SER A 63 6.07 2.22 11.30
C SER A 63 5.25 0.96 11.60
N LEU A 64 3.92 1.03 11.43
CA LEU A 64 3.03 -0.12 11.59
C LEU A 64 3.30 -1.20 10.54
N CYS A 65 3.44 -0.82 9.27
CA CYS A 65 3.73 -1.76 8.20
C CYS A 65 5.08 -2.47 8.43
N ILE A 66 6.12 -1.74 8.83
CA ILE A 66 7.43 -2.34 9.19
C ILE A 66 7.28 -3.33 10.35
N ALA A 67 6.47 -3.00 11.36
CA ALA A 67 6.25 -3.89 12.50
C ALA A 67 5.58 -5.23 12.12
N THR A 68 4.88 -5.29 10.99
CA THR A 68 4.31 -6.53 10.47
C THR A 68 5.33 -7.48 9.82
N SER A 69 6.53 -6.99 9.46
CA SER A 69 7.54 -7.78 8.74
C SER A 69 7.91 -9.11 9.42
N PRO A 70 8.21 -9.16 10.73
CA PRO A 70 8.52 -10.42 11.41
C PRO A 70 7.30 -11.32 11.66
N MET A 71 6.09 -10.87 11.35
CA MET A 71 4.87 -11.63 11.63
C MET A 71 4.59 -12.63 10.51
N ALA A 72 4.17 -13.84 10.90
CA ALA A 72 3.73 -14.88 9.99
C ALA A 72 2.33 -14.56 9.45
N PHE A 73 2.29 -13.86 8.32
CA PHE A 73 1.09 -13.62 7.53
C PHE A 73 1.11 -14.45 6.26
N ASN A 74 -0.06 -14.93 5.83
CA ASN A 74 -0.17 -15.63 4.57
C ASN A 74 0.02 -14.66 3.38
N ALA A 75 0.15 -15.20 2.16
CA ALA A 75 0.43 -14.39 0.98
C ALA A 75 -0.64 -13.30 0.73
N TYR A 76 -1.91 -13.60 1.00
CA TYR A 76 -3.01 -12.66 0.80
C TYR A 76 -3.00 -11.54 1.84
N GLU A 77 -2.82 -11.87 3.12
CA GLU A 77 -2.67 -10.89 4.20
C GLU A 77 -1.45 -9.99 3.96
N ARG A 78 -0.32 -10.57 3.53
CA ARG A 78 0.89 -9.82 3.19
C ARG A 78 0.65 -8.89 2.01
N PHE A 79 -0.05 -9.36 0.98
CA PHE A 79 -0.42 -8.55 -0.18
C PHE A 79 -1.23 -7.32 0.24
N LEU A 80 -2.25 -7.50 1.09
CA LEU A 80 -3.09 -6.41 1.58
C LEU A 80 -2.33 -5.41 2.45
N ILE A 81 -1.43 -5.88 3.33
CA ILE A 81 -0.58 -4.99 4.12
C ILE A 81 0.34 -4.17 3.22
N ASN A 82 0.92 -4.80 2.20
CA ASN A 82 1.80 -4.12 1.26
C ASN A 82 1.07 -3.05 0.44
N GLU A 83 -0.21 -3.26 0.07
CA GLU A 83 -1.02 -2.23 -0.58
C GLU A 83 -1.09 -0.96 0.28
N GLU A 84 -1.34 -1.10 1.57
CA GLU A 84 -1.34 0.04 2.50
C GLU A 84 0.07 0.61 2.73
N PHE A 85 1.09 -0.25 2.76
CA PHE A 85 2.47 0.18 2.95
C PHE A 85 2.96 1.05 1.78
N ILE A 86 2.56 0.73 0.56
CA ILE A 86 2.88 1.53 -0.63
C ILE A 86 2.28 2.93 -0.51
N GLU A 87 0.99 3.06 -0.14
CA GLU A 87 0.38 4.39 0.10
C GLU A 87 1.11 5.15 1.21
N ALA A 88 1.49 4.47 2.30
CA ALA A 88 2.24 5.07 3.40
C ALA A 88 3.62 5.59 2.98
N LEU A 89 4.34 4.83 2.14
CA LEU A 89 5.66 5.21 1.63
C LEU A 89 5.55 6.37 0.64
N VAL A 90 4.58 6.34 -0.28
CA VAL A 90 4.32 7.44 -1.21
C VAL A 90 3.95 8.73 -0.46
N GLY A 91 3.08 8.65 0.55
CA GLY A 91 2.75 9.80 1.41
C GLY A 91 3.94 10.33 2.24
N ARG A 92 5.04 9.58 2.31
CA ARG A 92 6.32 10.01 2.91
C ARG A 92 7.39 10.35 1.87
N GLU A 93 7.02 10.37 0.59
CA GLU A 93 7.93 10.59 -0.54
C GLU A 93 9.10 9.59 -0.59
N MET A 94 8.92 8.42 0.02
CA MET A 94 9.89 7.32 0.04
C MET A 94 9.73 6.45 -1.21
N TYR A 95 9.94 7.05 -2.38
CA TYR A 95 9.55 6.48 -3.68
C TYR A 95 10.31 5.20 -4.06
N GLU A 96 11.60 5.12 -3.73
CA GLU A 96 12.40 3.92 -4.03
C GLU A 96 11.90 2.72 -3.22
N ASP A 97 11.65 2.90 -1.93
CA ASP A 97 11.06 1.87 -1.07
C ASP A 97 9.64 1.50 -1.55
N ALA A 98 8.83 2.49 -1.95
CA ALA A 98 7.50 2.23 -2.48
C ALA A 98 7.54 1.36 -3.74
N LYS A 99 8.46 1.62 -4.69
CA LYS A 99 8.67 0.78 -5.88
C LYS A 99 9.10 -0.64 -5.50
N ASN A 100 9.99 -0.79 -4.52
CA ASN A 100 10.41 -2.10 -4.05
C ASN A 100 9.23 -2.91 -3.52
N VAL A 101 8.36 -2.29 -2.70
CA VAL A 101 7.15 -2.96 -2.22
C VAL A 101 6.15 -3.21 -3.35
N CYS A 102 6.01 -2.32 -4.33
CA CYS A 102 5.19 -2.55 -5.51
C CYS A 102 5.64 -3.79 -6.30
N ASN A 103 6.95 -3.97 -6.48
CA ASN A 103 7.51 -5.13 -7.15
C ASN A 103 7.29 -6.43 -6.37
N ILE A 104 7.37 -6.38 -5.03
CA ILE A 104 7.02 -7.52 -4.17
C ILE A 104 5.53 -7.86 -4.34
N ASN A 105 4.64 -6.88 -4.33
CA ASN A 105 3.21 -7.12 -4.53
C ASN A 105 2.86 -7.62 -5.92
N LEU A 106 3.57 -7.16 -6.94
CA LEU A 106 3.46 -7.68 -8.30
C LEU A 106 3.78 -9.19 -8.36
N GLN A 107 4.81 -9.64 -7.63
CA GLN A 107 5.15 -11.06 -7.54
C GLN A 107 4.12 -11.86 -6.74
N LEU A 108 3.61 -11.31 -5.64
CA LEU A 108 2.57 -11.95 -4.83
C LEU A 108 1.24 -12.06 -5.57
N PHE A 109 0.93 -11.13 -6.48
CA PHE A 109 -0.35 -11.05 -7.18
C PHE A 109 -0.75 -12.38 -7.83
N GLU A 110 0.17 -13.08 -8.50
CA GLU A 110 -0.12 -14.37 -9.14
C GLU A 110 -0.63 -15.43 -8.15
N THR A 111 -0.13 -15.40 -6.91
CA THR A 111 -0.54 -16.35 -5.86
C THR A 111 -1.88 -15.96 -5.23
N VAL A 112 -2.18 -14.66 -5.16
CA VAL A 112 -3.35 -14.16 -4.41
C VAL A 112 -4.53 -13.80 -5.30
N ARG A 113 -4.35 -13.79 -6.63
CA ARG A 113 -5.34 -13.33 -7.62
C ARG A 113 -6.73 -13.90 -7.39
N ASP A 114 -6.82 -15.21 -7.21
CA ASP A 114 -8.12 -15.90 -7.10
C ASP A 114 -8.83 -15.56 -5.80
N VAL A 115 -8.09 -15.53 -4.67
CA VAL A 115 -8.63 -15.12 -3.36
C VAL A 115 -9.06 -13.66 -3.39
N LEU A 116 -8.24 -12.80 -4.00
CA LEU A 116 -8.54 -11.39 -4.16
C LEU A 116 -9.81 -11.19 -5.01
N ALA A 117 -9.97 -11.94 -6.11
CA ALA A 117 -11.18 -11.88 -6.91
C ALA A 117 -12.41 -12.34 -6.12
N GLN A 118 -12.29 -13.44 -5.38
CA GLN A 118 -13.38 -13.98 -4.57
C GLN A 118 -13.88 -12.97 -3.53
N ASP A 119 -12.96 -12.32 -2.82
CA ASP A 119 -13.28 -11.28 -1.83
C ASP A 119 -13.92 -10.02 -2.46
N ASN A 120 -13.81 -9.87 -3.78
CA ASN A 120 -14.33 -8.73 -4.53
C ASN A 120 -15.42 -9.14 -5.54
N GLY A 121 -16.26 -10.10 -5.15
CA GLY A 121 -17.45 -10.48 -5.93
C GLY A 121 -17.14 -11.20 -7.24
N GLY A 122 -16.01 -11.91 -7.29
CA GLY A 122 -15.54 -12.67 -8.45
C GLY A 122 -14.70 -11.86 -9.44
N ASN A 123 -14.39 -10.59 -9.13
CA ASN A 123 -13.64 -9.71 -10.03
C ASN A 123 -12.38 -9.18 -9.36
N ILE A 124 -11.32 -8.96 -10.14
CA ILE A 124 -10.14 -8.24 -9.64
C ILE A 124 -10.53 -6.78 -9.41
N PRO A 125 -10.19 -6.19 -8.24
CA PRO A 125 -10.45 -4.79 -7.97
C PRO A 125 -9.89 -3.89 -9.08
N GLU A 126 -10.71 -2.94 -9.54
CA GLU A 126 -10.26 -1.96 -10.51
C GLU A 126 -9.08 -1.14 -9.96
N ARG A 127 -9.11 -0.83 -8.66
CA ARG A 127 -8.02 -0.14 -7.96
C ARG A 127 -7.07 -1.13 -7.29
N LEU A 128 -5.88 -1.26 -7.86
CA LEU A 128 -4.71 -1.88 -7.23
C LEU A 128 -3.65 -0.80 -7.00
N VAL A 129 -3.25 -0.61 -5.74
CA VAL A 129 -2.30 0.41 -5.32
C VAL A 129 -0.95 0.15 -5.96
N PHE A 130 -0.40 -1.06 -5.85
CA PHE A 130 0.93 -1.35 -6.43
C PHE A 130 1.00 -1.02 -7.92
N ARG A 131 -0.07 -1.31 -8.68
CA ARG A 131 -0.16 -1.04 -10.12
C ARG A 131 -0.19 0.46 -10.39
N ASN A 132 -1.01 1.21 -9.66
CA ASN A 132 -1.18 2.65 -9.88
C ASN A 132 0.04 3.44 -9.40
N ARG A 133 0.51 3.20 -8.17
CA ARG A 133 1.62 3.95 -7.57
C ARG A 133 2.94 3.68 -8.25
N PHE A 134 3.19 2.49 -8.78
CA PHE A 134 4.38 2.25 -9.58
C PHE A 134 4.42 3.15 -10.82
N ILE A 135 3.31 3.27 -11.55
CA ILE A 135 3.19 4.18 -12.71
C ILE A 135 3.33 5.64 -12.27
N ASP A 136 2.64 6.04 -11.21
CA ASP A 136 2.70 7.41 -10.69
C ASP A 136 4.14 7.82 -10.37
N ILE A 137 4.92 6.93 -9.73
CA ILE A 137 6.32 7.19 -9.36
C ILE A 137 7.20 7.30 -10.61
N ILE A 138 7.21 6.28 -11.47
CA ILE A 138 8.14 6.26 -12.61
C ILE A 138 7.83 7.37 -13.62
N VAL A 139 6.57 7.81 -13.75
CA VAL A 139 6.17 8.91 -14.64
C VAL A 139 6.35 10.27 -13.97
N GLY A 140 5.79 10.44 -12.78
CA GLY A 140 5.69 11.74 -12.10
C GLY A 140 6.96 12.17 -11.36
N VAL A 141 7.75 11.21 -10.88
CA VAL A 141 8.97 11.49 -10.11
C VAL A 141 10.22 11.26 -10.96
N GLU A 142 10.28 10.12 -11.66
CA GLU A 142 11.51 9.69 -12.35
C GLU A 142 11.53 9.99 -13.85
N TYR A 143 10.40 10.40 -14.42
CA TYR A 143 10.25 10.71 -15.85
C TYR A 143 10.66 9.54 -16.79
N GLN A 144 10.53 8.30 -16.33
CA GLN A 144 10.82 7.08 -17.08
C GLN A 144 9.59 6.64 -17.90
N TYR A 145 9.29 7.42 -18.94
CA TYR A 145 8.11 7.21 -19.79
C TYR A 145 8.10 5.87 -20.52
N ASP A 146 9.25 5.43 -21.02
CA ASP A 146 9.34 4.20 -21.82
C ASP A 146 9.10 2.97 -20.92
N LEU A 147 9.68 2.95 -19.71
CA LEU A 147 9.38 1.95 -18.69
C LEU A 147 7.88 1.95 -18.33
N ALA A 148 7.26 3.13 -18.22
CA ALA A 148 5.84 3.21 -17.92
C ALA A 148 4.98 2.54 -18.99
N PHE A 149 5.32 2.70 -20.28
CA PHE A 149 4.62 2.00 -21.36
C PHE A 149 4.79 0.49 -21.30
N GLU A 150 6.00 0.00 -20.99
CA GLU A 150 6.27 -1.43 -20.82
C GLU A 150 5.47 -2.03 -19.65
N MET A 151 5.40 -1.31 -18.54
CA MET A 151 4.66 -1.75 -17.35
C MET A 151 3.15 -1.76 -17.58
N LEU A 152 2.60 -0.77 -18.29
CA LEU A 152 1.18 -0.79 -18.66
C LEU A 152 0.83 -2.00 -19.54
N ASP A 153 1.67 -2.35 -20.51
CA ASP A 153 1.47 -3.56 -21.33
C ASP A 153 1.55 -4.83 -20.49
N LYS A 154 2.49 -4.89 -19.53
CA LYS A 154 2.60 -6.01 -18.60
C LYS A 154 1.33 -6.16 -17.77
N TYR A 155 0.82 -5.06 -17.20
CA TYR A 155 -0.39 -5.06 -16.40
C TYR A 155 -1.64 -5.47 -17.19
N ASN A 156 -1.74 -5.04 -18.45
CA ASN A 156 -2.82 -5.47 -19.33
C ASN A 156 -2.74 -6.98 -19.64
N LYS A 157 -1.56 -7.49 -19.99
CA LYS A 157 -1.35 -8.95 -20.22
C LYS A 157 -1.68 -9.80 -18.99
N MET A 158 -1.46 -9.27 -17.79
CA MET A 158 -1.82 -9.94 -16.54
C MET A 158 -3.34 -9.93 -16.25
N GLY A 159 -4.12 -9.16 -17.01
CA GLY A 159 -5.55 -8.98 -16.79
C GLY A 159 -5.87 -8.07 -15.60
N ILE A 160 -4.92 -7.26 -15.15
CA ILE A 160 -5.13 -6.27 -14.09
C ILE A 160 -5.31 -4.84 -14.63
N LEU A 161 -5.33 -4.67 -15.95
CA LEU A 161 -5.60 -3.42 -16.63
C LEU A 161 -6.42 -3.74 -17.89
N SER A 162 -7.55 -3.08 -18.09
CA SER A 162 -8.36 -3.27 -19.29
C SER A 162 -7.66 -2.68 -20.53
N ASP A 163 -8.09 -3.08 -21.73
CA ASP A 163 -7.59 -2.50 -22.98
C ASP A 163 -7.95 -1.01 -23.09
N GLU A 164 -9.14 -0.64 -22.63
CA GLU A 164 -9.60 0.75 -22.58
C GLU A 164 -8.73 1.59 -21.63
N ASP A 165 -8.45 1.09 -20.43
CA ASP A 165 -7.56 1.76 -19.47
C ASP A 165 -6.12 1.84 -19.98
N LEU A 166 -5.65 0.82 -20.69
CA LEU A 166 -4.31 0.81 -21.30
C LEU A 166 -4.19 1.97 -22.31
N GLU A 167 -5.15 2.11 -23.21
CA GLU A 167 -5.17 3.18 -24.20
C GLU A 167 -5.26 4.56 -23.52
N TYR A 168 -6.19 4.71 -22.58
CA TYR A 168 -6.38 5.95 -21.83
C TYR A 168 -5.11 6.39 -21.10
N ARG A 169 -4.49 5.49 -20.33
CA ARG A 169 -3.26 5.78 -19.57
C ARG A 169 -2.08 6.08 -20.49
N ARG A 170 -1.93 5.36 -21.61
CA ARG A 170 -0.89 5.64 -22.61
C ARG A 170 -1.01 7.06 -23.17
N ASN A 171 -2.22 7.48 -23.50
CA ASN A 171 -2.46 8.83 -24.00
C ASN A 171 -2.18 9.89 -22.91
N GLY A 172 -2.57 9.63 -21.66
CA GLY A 172 -2.22 10.49 -20.52
C GLY A 172 -0.71 10.68 -20.35
N ILE A 173 0.07 9.60 -20.42
CA ILE A 173 1.54 9.64 -20.30
C ILE A 173 2.18 10.42 -21.45
N LYS A 174 1.71 10.25 -22.70
CA LYS A 174 2.18 11.02 -23.86
C LYS A 174 1.95 12.51 -23.67
N THR A 175 0.75 12.90 -23.22
CA THR A 175 0.41 14.30 -22.95
C THR A 175 1.30 14.88 -21.84
N HIS A 176 1.49 14.16 -20.74
CA HIS A 176 2.38 14.58 -19.66
C HIS A 176 3.83 14.78 -20.14
N ARG A 177 4.36 13.85 -20.95
CA ARG A 177 5.71 13.96 -21.55
C ARG A 177 5.85 15.22 -22.41
N LEU A 178 4.85 15.53 -23.23
CA LEU A 178 4.84 16.75 -24.04
C LEU A 178 4.82 18.01 -23.18
N GLN A 179 3.94 18.08 -22.17
CA GLN A 179 3.87 19.22 -21.24
C GLN A 179 5.22 19.49 -20.56
N ARG A 180 5.85 18.45 -19.99
CA ARG A 180 7.17 18.58 -19.35
C ARG A 180 8.28 19.02 -20.32
N THR A 181 8.19 18.61 -21.58
CA THR A 181 9.14 19.04 -22.60
C THR A 181 8.98 20.53 -22.89
N PHE A 182 7.75 21.04 -22.98
CA PHE A 182 7.51 22.47 -23.16
C PHE A 182 7.91 23.31 -21.94
N ASP A 183 7.61 22.82 -20.72
CA ASP A 183 7.98 23.51 -19.48
C ASP A 183 9.50 23.61 -19.28
N GLY A 184 10.28 22.68 -19.83
CA GLY A 184 11.76 22.69 -19.72
C GLY A 184 12.47 23.47 -20.83
N VAL A 185 11.75 23.97 -21.84
CA VAL A 185 12.30 24.76 -22.96
C VAL A 185 12.16 26.27 -22.71
N TYR A 186 11.39 26.68 -21.69
CA TYR A 186 11.24 28.06 -21.21
C TYR A 186 11.89 28.24 -19.83
#